data_AF-A0A7X9C3A6-F1
#
_entry.id   AF-A0A7X9C3A6-F1
#
_cell.length_a   1.000
_cell.length_b   1.000
_cell.length_c   1.000
_cell.angle_alpha   90.00
_cell.angle_beta   90.00
_cell.angle_gamma   90.00
#
_symmetry.space_group_name_H-M   'P 1'
#
loop_
_entity.id
_entity.type
_entity.pdbx_description
1 polymer ?
#
loop_
_entity_poly.entity_id
_entity_poly.type
_entity_poly.pdbx_seq_one_letter_code
_entity_poly.pdbx_strand_id
1 'polypeptide(L)'
;MKKTFKSINELIKEENSFISSIPNNLGINLCSVKGIEYEERKDGQLESLKILFLPDINDINLIDTSTSEGKLLLAAVAKITTESQTDKTPNEVLEQLTELSAKMK
;
A
#
# COMPACT_ATOMS: atom_id res chain seq x y z
N MET A 1 -3.83 -14.34 -28.23
CA MET A 1 -3.93 -13.12 -27.41
C MET A 1 -2.79 -13.11 -26.40
N LYS A 2 -2.30 -11.93 -26.02
CA LYS A 2 -1.18 -11.79 -25.08
C LYS A 2 -1.70 -11.16 -23.79
N LYS A 3 -1.54 -11.86 -22.68
CA LYS A 3 -1.73 -11.30 -21.33
C LYS A 3 -0.53 -10.43 -21.00
N THR A 4 -0.80 -9.22 -20.53
CA THR A 4 0.21 -8.28 -20.05
C THR A 4 -0.05 -8.01 -18.57
N PHE A 5 0.99 -8.15 -17.75
CA PHE A 5 0.99 -7.68 -16.37
C PHE A 5 1.89 -6.44 -16.28
N LYS A 6 1.41 -5.40 -15.60
CA LYS A 6 2.23 -4.24 -15.20
C LYS A 6 1.98 -3.86 -13.75
N SER A 7 3.06 -3.62 -13.02
CA SER A 7 3.00 -3.03 -11.68
C SER A 7 2.56 -1.56 -11.75
N ILE A 8 2.06 -1.02 -10.64
CA ILE A 8 1.70 0.41 -10.57
C ILE A 8 2.91 1.31 -10.88
N ASN A 9 4.11 0.93 -10.43
CA ASN A 9 5.32 1.70 -10.70
C ASN A 9 5.70 1.76 -12.19
N GLU A 10 5.49 0.67 -12.93
CA GLU A 10 5.71 0.66 -14.38
C GLU A 10 4.68 1.52 -15.09
N LEU A 11 3.40 1.42 -14.69
CA LEU A 11 2.32 2.21 -15.27
C LEU A 11 2.50 3.71 -15.04
N ILE A 12 3.04 4.12 -13.88
CA ILE A 12 3.41 5.51 -13.61
C ILE A 12 4.53 5.97 -14.53
N LYS A 13 5.60 5.18 -14.68
CA LYS A 13 6.74 5.53 -15.55
C LYS A 13 6.36 5.65 -17.01
N GLU A 14 5.37 4.87 -17.45
CA GLU A 14 4.84 4.90 -18.81
C GLU A 14 3.73 5.93 -19.01
N GLU A 15 3.38 6.69 -17.97
CA GLU A 15 2.25 7.64 -17.99
C GLU A 15 0.96 7.00 -18.53
N ASN A 16 0.73 5.74 -18.13
CA ASN A 16 -0.36 4.94 -18.67
C ASN A 16 -1.72 5.47 -18.18
N SER A 17 -2.72 5.47 -19.08
CA SER A 17 -4.08 5.98 -18.80
C SER A 17 -4.80 5.25 -17.66
N PHE A 18 -4.37 4.05 -17.28
CA PHE A 18 -4.91 3.36 -16.11
C PHE A 18 -4.65 4.11 -14.80
N ILE A 19 -3.57 4.89 -14.70
CA ILE A 19 -3.23 5.66 -13.49
C ILE A 19 -4.29 6.74 -13.20
N SER A 20 -4.95 7.29 -14.22
CA SER A 20 -6.05 8.22 -14.02
C SER A 20 -7.41 7.53 -14.05
N SER A 21 -7.60 6.53 -14.93
CA SER A 21 -8.90 5.90 -15.15
C SER A 21 -9.37 5.06 -13.96
N ILE A 22 -8.47 4.30 -13.33
CA ILE A 22 -8.83 3.46 -12.18
C ILE A 22 -9.33 4.30 -10.98
N PRO A 23 -8.61 5.32 -10.50
CA PRO A 23 -9.11 6.12 -9.39
C PRO A 23 -10.32 6.97 -9.77
N ASN A 24 -10.31 7.60 -10.95
CA ASN A 24 -11.34 8.59 -11.29
C ASN A 24 -12.65 7.95 -11.79
N ASN A 25 -12.59 6.82 -12.49
CA ASN A 25 -13.76 6.21 -13.12
C ASN A 25 -14.23 4.94 -12.39
N LEU A 26 -13.34 4.23 -11.69
CA LEU A 26 -13.70 3.03 -10.94
C LEU A 26 -13.75 3.26 -9.42
N GLY A 27 -13.27 4.42 -8.94
CA GLY A 27 -13.26 4.74 -7.51
C GLY A 27 -12.29 3.89 -6.69
N ILE A 28 -11.28 3.29 -7.33
CA ILE A 28 -10.31 2.40 -6.67
C ILE A 28 -9.05 3.19 -6.33
N ASN A 29 -8.66 3.16 -5.05
CA ASN A 29 -7.41 3.75 -4.59
C ASN A 29 -6.21 2.97 -5.14
N LEU A 30 -5.35 3.62 -5.93
CA LEU A 30 -4.16 2.99 -6.52
C LEU A 30 -3.16 2.47 -5.48
N CYS A 31 -3.09 3.06 -4.29
CA CYS A 31 -2.21 2.57 -3.22
C CYS A 31 -2.63 1.19 -2.70
N SER A 32 -3.86 0.75 -2.98
CA SER A 32 -4.34 -0.60 -2.66
C SER A 32 -4.05 -1.62 -3.78
N VAL A 33 -3.48 -1.19 -4.91
CA VAL A 33 -3.30 -2.02 -6.10
C VAL A 33 -1.84 -2.42 -6.27
N LYS A 34 -1.59 -3.72 -6.40
CA LYS A 34 -0.27 -4.28 -6.73
C LYS A 34 0.09 -4.07 -8.20
N GLY A 35 -0.89 -4.27 -9.08
CA GLY A 35 -0.72 -4.14 -10.52
C GLY A 35 -1.97 -4.52 -11.29
N ILE A 36 -1.85 -4.48 -12.60
CA ILE A 36 -2.94 -4.72 -13.54
C ILE A 36 -2.53 -5.82 -14.50
N GLU A 37 -3.38 -6.83 -14.65
CA GLU A 37 -3.34 -7.77 -15.77
C GLU A 37 -4.40 -7.36 -16.79
N TYR A 38 -4.02 -7.28 -18.06
CA TYR A 38 -4.97 -7.00 -19.13
C TYR A 38 -4.65 -7.74 -20.43
N GLU A 39 -5.69 -7.94 -21.22
CA GLU A 39 -5.60 -8.43 -22.60
C GLU A 39 -6.20 -7.37 -23.53
N GLU A 40 -5.44 -7.06 -24.57
CA GLU A 40 -5.78 -6.04 -25.55
C GLU A 40 -5.85 -6.67 -26.94
N ARG A 41 -6.86 -6.26 -27.71
CA ARG A 41 -7.00 -6.64 -29.12
C ARG A 41 -6.03 -5.84 -29.99
N LYS A 42 -5.92 -6.25 -31.26
CA LYS A 42 -5.02 -5.59 -32.22
C LYS A 42 -5.42 -4.14 -32.53
N ASP A 43 -6.68 -3.79 -32.31
CA ASP A 43 -7.25 -2.45 -32.50
C ASP A 43 -7.12 -1.56 -31.25
N GLY A 44 -6.51 -2.07 -30.18
CA GLY A 44 -6.33 -1.37 -28.92
C GLY A 44 -7.51 -1.48 -27.95
N GLN A 45 -8.54 -2.26 -28.28
CA GLN A 45 -9.67 -2.47 -27.36
C GLN A 45 -9.27 -3.43 -26.24
N LEU A 46 -9.52 -3.01 -24.99
CA LEU A 46 -9.44 -3.90 -23.83
C LEU A 46 -10.52 -4.99 -23.90
N GLU A 47 -10.07 -6.24 -23.85
CA GLU A 47 -10.94 -7.42 -23.83
C GLU A 47 -11.10 -7.98 -22.43
N SER A 48 -10.04 -7.94 -21.63
CA SER A 48 -10.10 -8.29 -20.21
C SER A 48 -9.21 -7.39 -19.37
N LEU A 49 -9.67 -7.08 -18.16
CA LEU A 49 -8.96 -6.30 -17.16
C LEU A 49 -9.11 -7.00 -15.82
N LYS A 50 -7.99 -7.23 -15.13
CA LYS A 50 -7.96 -7.69 -13.74
C LYS A 50 -7.06 -6.77 -12.93
N ILE A 51 -7.64 -6.20 -11.89
CA ILE A 51 -6.93 -5.37 -10.92
C ILE A 51 -6.50 -6.30 -9.77
N LEU A 52 -5.20 -6.37 -9.52
CA LEU A 52 -4.63 -7.19 -8.45
C LEU A 52 -4.38 -6.29 -7.24
N PHE A 53 -5.13 -6.49 -6.16
CA PHE A 53 -4.95 -5.74 -4.94
C PHE A 53 -3.73 -6.21 -4.15
N LEU A 54 -3.10 -5.29 -3.42
CA LEU A 54 -2.20 -5.65 -2.33
C LEU A 54 -3.01 -6.37 -1.25
N PRO A 55 -2.40 -7.29 -0.49
CA PRO A 55 -3.07 -7.87 0.67
C PRO A 55 -3.40 -6.75 1.66
N ASP A 56 -4.55 -6.85 2.33
CA ASP A 56 -4.91 -5.90 3.37
C ASP A 56 -3.82 -5.88 4.45
N ILE A 57 -3.26 -4.69 4.68
CA ILE A 57 -2.34 -4.46 5.79
C ILE A 57 -3.22 -4.23 7.03
N ASN A 58 -3.77 -5.33 7.55
CA ASN A 58 -4.53 -5.32 8.80
C ASN A 58 -3.63 -5.62 10.02
N ASP A 59 -2.32 -5.82 9.80
CA ASP A 59 -1.35 -6.16 10.83
C ASP A 59 -0.17 -5.17 10.80
N ILE A 60 0.04 -4.49 11.93
CA ILE A 60 1.14 -3.53 12.12
C ILE A 60 2.52 -4.19 12.00
N ASN A 61 2.61 -5.51 12.19
CA ASN A 61 3.85 -6.29 12.05
C ASN A 61 4.29 -6.42 10.58
N LEU A 62 3.47 -6.02 9.61
CA LEU A 62 3.84 -5.97 8.19
C LEU A 62 4.62 -4.68 7.83
N ILE A 63 4.76 -3.72 8.76
CA ILE A 63 5.56 -2.52 8.52
C ILE A 63 7.04 -2.89 8.55
N ASP A 64 7.73 -2.74 7.41
CA ASP A 64 9.17 -2.98 7.31
C ASP A 64 9.97 -1.84 7.94
N THR A 65 10.30 -1.99 9.22
CA THR A 65 11.11 -1.05 9.99
C THR A 65 12.59 -1.04 9.60
N SER A 66 13.05 -1.87 8.66
CA SER A 66 14.40 -1.77 8.12
C SER A 66 14.54 -0.57 7.17
N THR A 67 13.43 -0.12 6.57
CA THR A 67 13.36 1.02 5.66
C THR A 67 13.10 2.34 6.39
N SER A 68 13.54 3.46 5.79
CA SER A 68 13.25 4.81 6.31
C SER A 68 11.74 5.11 6.32
N GLU A 69 11.03 4.67 5.29
CA GLU A 69 9.59 4.87 5.14
C GLU A 69 8.79 4.10 6.19
N GLY A 70 9.12 2.83 6.44
CA GLY A 70 8.47 2.04 7.50
C GLY A 70 8.71 2.60 8.90
N LYS A 71 9.91 3.13 9.18
CA LYS A 71 10.19 3.84 10.45
C LYS A 71 9.33 5.09 10.61
N LEU A 72 9.19 5.89 9.54
CA LEU A 72 8.35 7.09 9.55
C LEU A 72 6.87 6.76 9.73
N LEU A 73 6.37 5.70 9.09
CA LEU A 73 5.00 5.22 9.23
C LEU A 73 4.73 4.77 10.67
N LEU A 74 5.62 3.94 11.25
CA LEU A 74 5.48 3.49 12.64
C LEU A 74 5.52 4.67 13.62
N ALA A 75 6.42 5.64 13.41
CA ALA A 75 6.50 6.84 14.23
C ALA A 75 5.23 7.72 14.11
N ALA A 76 4.64 7.83 12.93
CA ALA A 76 3.38 8.56 12.73
C ALA A 76 2.21 7.86 13.44
N VAL A 77 2.11 6.53 13.34
CA VAL A 77 1.11 5.73 14.07
C VAL A 77 1.29 5.90 15.58
N ALA A 78 2.53 5.74 16.07
CA ALA A 78 2.85 5.98 17.48
C ALA A 78 2.42 7.38 17.90
N LYS A 79 2.78 8.42 17.14
CA LYS A 79 2.41 9.81 17.42
C LYS A 79 0.88 10.00 17.51
N ILE A 80 0.13 9.52 16.52
CA ILE A 80 -1.34 9.58 16.50
C ILE A 80 -1.93 8.88 17.73
N THR A 81 -1.41 7.70 18.08
CA THR A 81 -1.86 6.99 19.29
C THR A 81 -1.44 7.70 20.59
N THR A 82 -0.34 8.47 20.59
CA THR A 82 0.12 9.26 21.75
C THR A 82 -0.54 10.60 21.94
N GLU A 83 -1.10 11.19 20.88
CA GLU A 83 -2.02 12.32 21.06
C GLU A 83 -3.31 11.84 21.78
N SER A 84 -3.57 10.53 21.83
CA SER A 84 -4.54 9.87 22.74
C SER A 84 -3.92 9.28 24.03
N GLN A 85 -2.60 9.34 24.20
CA GLN A 85 -1.83 8.95 25.40
C GLN A 85 -0.99 10.14 25.86
N THR A 86 -1.66 11.26 26.13
CA THR A 86 -1.02 12.55 26.47
C THR A 86 -0.16 12.51 27.74
N ASP A 87 -0.25 11.41 28.49
CA ASP A 87 0.50 11.10 29.70
C ASP A 87 1.85 10.41 29.44
N LYS A 88 2.19 10.07 28.18
CA LYS A 88 3.39 9.29 27.84
C LYS A 88 4.27 9.98 26.80
N THR A 89 5.58 9.80 26.97
CA THR A 89 6.59 10.27 26.02
C THR A 89 6.66 9.35 24.80
N PRO A 90 7.15 9.85 23.64
CA PRO A 90 7.33 9.02 22.44
C PRO A 90 8.20 7.76 22.66
N ASN A 91 9.18 7.81 23.55
CA ASN A 91 10.06 6.66 23.86
C ASN A 91 9.32 5.57 24.66
N GLU A 92 8.48 5.95 25.63
CA GLU A 92 7.66 5.01 26.40
C GLU A 92 6.66 4.28 25.49
N VAL A 93 6.20 4.94 24.43
CA VAL A 93 5.30 4.34 23.45
C VAL A 93 6.04 3.41 22.50
N LEU A 94 7.27 3.75 22.11
CA LEU A 94 8.14 2.84 21.37
C LEU A 94 8.49 1.58 22.17
N GLU A 95 8.72 1.70 23.47
CA GLU A 95 8.93 0.55 24.36
C GLU A 95 7.68 -0.34 24.44
N GLN A 96 6.50 0.25 24.64
CA GLN A 96 5.22 -0.50 24.64
C GLN A 96 4.96 -1.24 23.32
N LEU A 97 5.26 -0.59 22.19
CA LEU A 97 5.15 -1.23 20.87
C LEU A 97 6.12 -2.42 20.75
N THR A 98 7.32 -2.29 21.28
CA THR A 98 8.33 -3.37 21.30
C THR A 98 7.90 -4.54 22.18
N GLU A 99 7.37 -4.27 23.37
CA GLU A 99 6.84 -5.30 24.27
C GLU A 99 5.63 -6.04 23.69
N LEU A 100 4.72 -5.32 23.03
CA LEU A 100 3.55 -5.90 22.39
C LEU A 100 3.96 -6.86 21.26
N SER A 101 4.90 -6.42 20.42
CA SER A 101 5.47 -7.23 19.34
C SER A 101 6.16 -8.50 19.89
N ALA A 102 6.81 -8.41 21.05
CA ALA A 102 7.43 -9.57 21.71
C ALA A 102 6.41 -10.56 22.30
N LYS A 103 5.25 -10.09 22.78
CA LYS A 103 4.18 -10.93 23.35
C LYS A 103 3.31 -11.63 22.29
N MET A 104 3.34 -11.15 21.06
CA MET A 104 2.60 -11.72 19.92
C MET A 104 3.36 -12.84 19.19
N LYS A 105 4.59 -13.16 19.62
CA LYS A 105 5.38 -14.31 19.16
C LYS A 105 5.21 -15.49 20.11
#